data_AF-A0A2E8JJX2-F1
#
_entry.id   AF-A0A2E8JJX2-F1
#
_cell.length_a   1.000
_cell.length_b   1.000
_cell.length_c   1.000
_cell.angle_alpha   90.00
_cell.angle_beta   90.00
_cell.angle_gamma   90.00
#
_symmetry.space_group_name_H-M   'P 1'
#
loop_
_entity.id
_entity.type
_entity.pdbx_description
1 polymer ?
#
loop_
_entity_poly.entity_id
_entity_poly.type
_entity_poly.pdbx_seq_one_letter_code
_entity_poly.pdbx_strand_id
1 'polypeptide(L)'
;MGLPTQRYLNVAQLRALLLGMERDLGLGDLSQNEKDVFYAVQSVIANSEGIARSDDIKGHSLVFEMTQPTFHRSLKNLLARGLLSHAPSTKAGSYIAAEPEMRQLKAVASV
;
A
#
# COMPACT_ATOMS: atom_id res chain seq x y z
N MET A 1 -25.77 4.61 -30.95
CA MET A 1 -24.64 5.27 -30.27
C MET A 1 -24.83 5.15 -28.76
N GLY A 2 -24.30 4.08 -28.15
CA GLY A 2 -24.47 3.80 -26.71
C GLY A 2 -23.37 4.45 -25.86
N LEU A 3 -23.69 5.62 -25.34
CA LEU A 3 -23.18 6.39 -24.18
C LEU A 3 -21.79 6.02 -23.58
N PRO A 4 -20.73 6.80 -23.87
CA PRO A 4 -19.47 6.87 -23.11
C PRO A 4 -19.66 6.95 -21.58
N THR A 5 -20.79 7.53 -21.14
CA THR A 5 -21.20 7.65 -19.74
C THR A 5 -21.20 6.32 -18.99
N GLN A 6 -21.60 5.21 -19.63
CA GLN A 6 -21.69 3.92 -18.93
C GLN A 6 -20.32 3.40 -18.47
N ARG A 7 -19.26 3.64 -19.26
CA ARG A 7 -17.89 3.22 -18.90
C ARG A 7 -17.39 3.99 -17.68
N TYR A 8 -17.64 5.30 -17.64
CA TYR A 8 -17.27 6.13 -16.50
C TYR A 8 -18.08 5.77 -15.24
N LEU A 9 -19.36 5.41 -15.38
CA LEU A 9 -20.17 4.93 -14.25
C LEU A 9 -19.61 3.64 -13.64
N ASN A 10 -19.18 2.69 -14.46
CA ASN A 10 -18.56 1.45 -13.96
C ASN A 10 -17.27 1.75 -13.18
N VAL A 11 -16.43 2.67 -13.68
CA VAL A 11 -15.20 3.10 -12.97
C VAL A 11 -15.53 3.77 -11.64
N ALA A 12 -16.56 4.63 -11.62
CA ALA A 12 -17.00 5.29 -10.38
C ALA A 12 -17.51 4.27 -9.34
N GLN A 13 -18.25 3.24 -9.78
CA GLN A 13 -18.71 2.16 -8.91
C GLN A 13 -17.54 1.34 -8.34
N LEU A 14 -16.56 0.97 -9.17
CA LEU A 14 -15.34 0.28 -8.71
C LEU A 14 -14.57 1.13 -7.69
N ARG A 15 -14.48 2.45 -7.92
CA ARG A 15 -13.81 3.35 -6.98
C ARG A 15 -14.54 3.44 -5.65
N ALA A 16 -15.87 3.46 -5.66
CA ALA A 16 -16.68 3.47 -4.44
C ALA A 16 -16.51 2.17 -3.64
N LEU A 17 -16.47 1.02 -4.32
CA LEU A 17 -16.20 -0.29 -3.69
C LEU A 17 -14.81 -0.33 -3.05
N LEU A 18 -13.77 0.08 -3.78
CA LEU A 18 -12.40 0.15 -3.26
C LEU A 18 -12.31 1.06 -2.03
N LEU A 19 -12.98 2.22 -2.06
CA LEU A 19 -13.02 3.14 -0.92
C LEU A 19 -13.68 2.51 0.32
N GLY A 20 -14.73 1.70 0.13
CA GLY A 20 -15.36 0.93 1.21
C GLY A 20 -14.38 -0.06 1.83
N MET A 21 -13.76 -0.89 1.00
CA MET A 21 -12.76 -1.88 1.45
C MET A 21 -11.58 -1.24 2.17
N GLU A 22 -11.08 -0.10 1.67
CA GLU A 22 -10.02 0.66 2.33
C GLU A 22 -10.39 1.10 3.74
N ARG A 23 -11.64 1.50 3.96
CA ARG A 23 -12.11 1.90 5.29
C ARG A 23 -12.23 0.71 6.22
N ASP A 24 -12.76 -0.40 5.74
CA ASP A 24 -12.92 -1.63 6.51
C ASP A 24 -11.56 -2.20 6.96
N LEU A 25 -10.51 -2.02 6.14
CA LEU A 25 -9.13 -2.39 6.45
C LEU A 25 -8.38 -1.33 7.28
N GLY A 26 -9.00 -0.20 7.62
CA GLY A 26 -8.37 0.88 8.37
C GLY A 26 -7.34 1.70 7.57
N LEU A 27 -7.39 1.64 6.24
CA LEU A 27 -6.55 2.40 5.30
C LEU A 27 -7.18 3.75 4.90
N GLY A 28 -8.35 4.08 5.45
CA GLY A 28 -9.10 5.30 5.13
C GLY A 28 -8.30 6.59 5.30
N ASP A 29 -7.42 6.64 6.31
CA ASP A 29 -6.61 7.82 6.67
C ASP A 29 -5.31 7.95 5.88
N LEU A 30 -5.04 7.03 4.95
CA LEU A 30 -3.90 7.13 4.05
C LEU A 30 -4.23 8.07 2.89
N SER A 31 -3.27 8.94 2.54
CA SER A 31 -3.31 9.70 1.30
C SER A 31 -3.27 8.77 0.07
N GLN A 32 -3.69 9.27 -1.09
CA GLN A 32 -3.65 8.48 -2.33
C GLN A 32 -2.23 7.96 -2.62
N ASN A 33 -1.21 8.81 -2.47
CA ASN A 33 0.19 8.42 -2.68
C ASN A 33 0.66 7.32 -1.70
N GLU A 34 0.16 7.32 -0.46
CA GLU A 34 0.47 6.27 0.51
C GLU A 34 -0.22 4.96 0.14
N LYS A 35 -1.48 5.02 -0.32
CA LYS A 35 -2.21 3.84 -0.81
C LYS A 35 -1.54 3.23 -2.04
N ASP A 36 -1.15 4.06 -3.00
CA ASP A 36 -0.49 3.60 -4.22
C ASP A 36 0.85 2.90 -3.91
N VAL A 37 1.65 3.47 -2.99
CA VAL A 37 2.89 2.83 -2.52
C VAL A 37 2.60 1.55 -1.75
N PHE A 38 1.60 1.55 -0.86
CA PHE A 38 1.23 0.37 -0.08
C PHE A 38 0.81 -0.80 -0.99
N TYR A 39 -0.09 -0.56 -1.95
CA TYR A 39 -0.53 -1.59 -2.89
C TYR A 39 0.59 -2.05 -3.82
N ALA A 40 1.47 -1.15 -4.27
CA ALA A 40 2.66 -1.53 -5.03
C ALA A 40 3.56 -2.47 -4.22
N VAL A 41 3.81 -2.17 -2.94
CA VAL A 41 4.61 -3.03 -2.05
C VAL A 41 3.96 -4.40 -1.88
N GLN A 42 2.65 -4.46 -1.56
CA GLN A 42 1.93 -5.72 -1.39
C GLN A 42 1.96 -6.57 -2.68
N SER A 43 1.79 -5.94 -3.84
CA SER A 43 1.89 -6.59 -5.14
C SER A 43 3.27 -7.16 -5.41
N VAL A 44 4.34 -6.41 -5.13
CA VAL A 44 5.72 -6.90 -5.31
C VAL A 44 6.03 -8.04 -4.34
N ILE A 45 5.65 -7.92 -3.06
CA ILE A 45 5.82 -8.97 -2.05
C ILE A 45 5.16 -10.29 -2.50
N ALA A 46 3.92 -10.22 -2.99
CA ALA A 46 3.19 -11.39 -3.46
C ALA A 46 3.88 -12.08 -4.65
N ASN A 47 4.65 -11.32 -5.44
CA ASN A 47 5.39 -11.81 -6.61
C ASN A 47 6.87 -12.11 -6.32
N SER A 48 7.39 -11.87 -5.12
CA SER A 48 8.84 -11.88 -4.82
C SER A 48 9.18 -12.53 -3.48
N GLU A 49 8.72 -13.77 -3.26
CA GLU A 49 9.03 -14.58 -2.06
C GLU A 49 8.88 -13.83 -0.72
N GLY A 50 7.94 -12.87 -0.65
CA GLY A 50 7.67 -12.11 0.56
C GLY A 50 8.50 -10.84 0.78
N ILE A 51 9.43 -10.48 -0.12
CA ILE A 51 10.30 -9.29 0.01
C ILE A 51 10.13 -8.37 -1.19
N ALA A 52 9.86 -7.09 -0.95
CA ALA A 52 9.83 -6.07 -1.98
C ALA A 52 11.04 -5.12 -1.90
N ARG A 53 11.80 -5.01 -3.00
CA ARG A 53 12.91 -4.05 -3.09
C ARG A 53 12.42 -2.71 -3.64
N SER A 54 13.08 -1.64 -3.22
CA SER A 54 12.75 -0.27 -3.63
C SER A 54 12.68 -0.09 -5.14
N ASP A 55 13.59 -0.73 -5.88
CA ASP A 55 13.65 -0.60 -7.34
C ASP A 55 12.48 -1.31 -8.02
N ASP A 56 12.09 -2.49 -7.53
CA ASP A 56 10.92 -3.23 -8.02
C ASP A 56 9.62 -2.48 -7.72
N ILE A 57 9.52 -1.89 -6.53
CA ILE A 57 8.37 -1.06 -6.17
C ILE A 57 8.31 0.18 -7.07
N LYS A 58 9.42 0.88 -7.29
CA LYS A 58 9.47 2.07 -8.18
C LYS A 58 9.11 1.75 -9.63
N GLY A 59 9.34 0.51 -10.08
CA GLY A 59 8.91 0.04 -11.40
C GLY A 59 7.41 -0.28 -11.49
N HIS A 60 6.68 -0.33 -10.38
CA HIS A 60 5.28 -0.73 -10.36
C HIS A 60 4.37 0.34 -10.97
N SER A 61 3.34 -0.09 -11.71
CA SER A 61 2.41 0.78 -12.46
C SER A 61 1.69 1.83 -11.63
N LEU A 62 1.54 1.61 -10.31
CA LEU A 62 0.92 2.55 -9.39
C LEU A 62 1.84 3.71 -8.96
N VAL A 63 3.16 3.58 -9.11
CA VAL A 63 4.12 4.53 -8.54
C VAL A 63 5.23 4.95 -9.50
N PHE A 64 5.32 4.38 -10.70
CA PHE A 64 6.41 4.68 -11.64
C PHE A 64 6.49 6.17 -12.06
N GLU A 65 5.35 6.89 -12.07
CA GLU A 65 5.32 8.34 -12.34
C GLU A 65 5.54 9.20 -11.09
N MET A 66 5.61 8.57 -9.92
CA MET A 66 5.75 9.28 -8.65
C MET A 66 7.16 9.83 -8.49
N THR A 67 7.28 11.10 -8.09
CA THR A 67 8.59 11.68 -7.82
C THR A 67 9.28 10.95 -6.65
N GLN A 68 10.61 10.85 -6.73
CA GLN A 68 11.40 10.21 -5.69
C GLN A 68 11.15 10.78 -4.27
N PRO A 69 11.06 12.12 -4.07
CA PRO A 69 10.72 12.68 -2.75
C PRO A 69 9.35 12.25 -2.22
N THR A 70 8.33 12.18 -3.09
CA THR A 70 6.99 11.74 -2.70
C THR A 70 7.01 10.26 -2.33
N PHE A 71 7.64 9.42 -3.15
CA PHE A 71 7.77 7.98 -2.91
C PHE A 71 8.39 7.69 -1.54
N HIS A 72 9.56 8.27 -1.26
CA HIS A 72 10.25 8.03 0.01
C HIS A 72 9.48 8.59 1.22
N ARG A 73 8.75 9.70 1.06
CA ARG A 73 7.88 10.24 2.11
C ARG A 73 6.72 9.31 2.43
N SER A 74 6.00 8.83 1.42
CA SER A 74 4.92 7.86 1.58
C SER A 74 5.41 6.60 2.28
N LEU A 75 6.52 6.04 1.82
CA LEU A 75 7.08 4.83 2.39
C LEU A 75 7.54 5.01 3.84
N LYS A 76 8.16 6.15 4.17
CA LYS A 76 8.49 6.50 5.56
C LYS A 76 7.24 6.55 6.45
N ASN A 77 6.15 7.13 5.97
CA ASN A 77 4.90 7.19 6.72
C ASN A 77 4.28 5.80 6.93
N LEU A 78 4.31 4.94 5.92
CA LEU A 78 3.80 3.56 6.02
C LEU A 78 4.59 2.72 7.04
N LEU A 79 5.92 2.89 7.09
CA LEU A 79 6.78 2.29 8.11
C LEU A 79 6.45 2.82 9.51
N ALA A 80 6.29 4.14 9.65
CA ALA A 80 5.96 4.77 10.94
C ALA A 80 4.59 4.33 11.48
N ARG A 81 3.64 4.05 10.58
CA ARG A 81 2.32 3.49 10.92
C ARG A 81 2.33 1.99 11.20
N GLY A 82 3.47 1.32 11.00
CA GLY A 82 3.60 -0.14 11.19
C GLY A 82 2.83 -0.97 10.17
N LEU A 83 2.50 -0.40 8.99
CA LEU A 83 1.87 -1.14 7.89
C LEU A 83 2.89 -1.91 7.04
N LEU A 84 4.14 -1.46 7.08
CA LEU A 84 5.29 -2.10 6.44
C LEU A 84 6.41 -2.24 7.46
N SER A 85 7.35 -3.15 7.20
CA SER A 85 8.59 -3.27 7.96
C SER A 85 9.79 -3.43 7.04
N HIS A 86 10.99 -3.12 7.53
CA HIS A 86 12.22 -3.43 6.82
C HIS A 86 12.45 -4.95 6.83
N ALA A 87 12.85 -5.51 5.70
CA ALA A 87 13.19 -6.92 5.62
C ALA A 87 14.44 -7.21 6.47
N PRO A 88 14.41 -8.20 7.37
CA PRO A 88 15.54 -8.51 8.24
C PRO A 88 16.74 -8.97 7.42
N SER A 89 17.95 -8.58 7.83
CA SER A 89 19.23 -9.05 7.24
C SER A 89 19.40 -8.76 5.73
N THR A 90 18.72 -7.75 5.20
CA THR A 90 18.86 -7.32 3.79
C THR A 90 19.49 -5.93 3.68
N LYS A 91 20.00 -5.58 2.48
CA LYS A 91 20.47 -4.22 2.19
C LYS A 91 19.33 -3.21 2.39
N ALA A 92 19.70 -1.98 2.79
CA ALA A 92 18.77 -0.86 2.88
C ALA A 92 17.91 -0.76 1.62
N GLY A 93 16.59 -0.57 1.81
CA GLY A 93 15.63 -0.46 0.70
C GLY A 93 14.84 -1.74 0.38
N SER A 94 14.85 -2.75 1.26
CA SER A 94 13.96 -3.92 1.14
C SER A 94 12.89 -3.91 2.24
N TYR A 95 11.67 -4.31 1.89
CA TYR A 95 10.48 -4.20 2.72
C TYR A 95 9.69 -5.50 2.74
N ILE A 96 9.03 -5.76 3.87
CA ILE A 96 8.07 -6.85 4.07
C ILE A 96 6.74 -6.28 4.56
N ALA A 97 5.67 -7.04 4.38
CA ALA A 97 4.37 -6.73 4.94
C ALA A 97 4.49 -6.83 6.47
N ALA A 98 3.95 -5.84 7.18
CA ALA A 98 3.75 -6.01 8.60
C ALA A 98 2.46 -6.84 8.78
N GLU A 99 2.53 -7.96 9.50
CA GLU A 99 1.32 -8.74 9.77
C GLU A 99 0.35 -7.91 10.65
N PRO A 100 -0.88 -7.64 10.17
CA PRO A 100 -1.84 -6.85 10.93
C PRO A 100 -2.34 -7.54 12.22
N GLU A 101 -2.13 -8.87 12.38
CA GLU A 101 -2.50 -9.61 13.59
C GLU A 101 -1.78 -9.11 14.86
N MET A 102 -0.59 -8.51 14.73
CA MET A 102 0.12 -7.94 15.88
C MET A 102 -0.50 -6.65 16.43
N ARG A 103 -1.49 -6.06 15.74
CA ARG A 103 -2.22 -4.88 16.23
C ARG A 103 -3.19 -5.22 17.37
N GLN A 104 -3.67 -6.46 17.47
CA GLN A 104 -4.59 -6.89 18.55
C GLN A 104 -3.84 -7.36 19.81
N LEU A 105 -2.64 -7.93 19.68
CA LEU A 105 -1.87 -8.42 20.84
C LEU A 105 -1.29 -7.30 21.71
N LYS A 106 -0.95 -6.14 21.13
CA LYS A 106 -0.43 -4.99 21.91
C LYS A 106 -1.52 -4.22 22.69
N ALA A 107 -2.79 -4.38 22.34
CA ALA A 107 -3.90 -3.74 23.07
C ALA A 107 -4.35 -4.55 24.30
N VAL A 108 -4.08 -5.85 24.34
CA VAL A 108 -4.46 -6.74 25.47
C VAL A 108 -3.31 -6.88 26.48
N ALA A 109 -2.06 -6.72 26.07
CA ALA A 109 -0.88 -6.86 26.95
C ALA A 109 -0.55 -5.61 27.80
N SER A 110 -1.49 -4.67 27.97
CA SER A 110 -1.34 -3.47 28.83
C SER A 110 -2.47 -3.32 29.85
N VAL A 111 -3.15 -4.41 30.18
CA VAL A 111 -4.05 -4.54 31.35
C VAL A 111 -3.50 -5.64 32.24
#